data_AF-A0A2T6IRI9-F1
#
_entry.id   AF-A0A2T6IRI9-F1
#
_cell.length_a   1.000
_cell.length_b   1.000
_cell.length_c   1.000
_cell.angle_alpha   90.00
_cell.angle_beta   90.00
_cell.angle_gamma   90.00
#
_symmetry.space_group_name_H-M   'P 1'
#
loop_
_entity.id
_entity.type
_entity.pdbx_description
1 polymer ?
#
loop_
_entity_poly.entity_id
_entity_poly.type
_entity_poly.pdbx_seq_one_letter_code
_entity_poly.pdbx_strand_id
1 'polypeptide(L)'
;RGKKEARTAMRKFKSSDEECLRLTCQTFPSPFQVLLLGPEASEDDIRKQYRKLSLLIHPDKCKHPNAQEAFQVVNKAYEQLQRPEMREKYRDVIEEAKRRVLKENAKENKKRRTQSIDVPLLSEDPEELQTEIMEMCEKLLEETRERREYAERTRQANERYEKEQLEKQANEELEKCRERKEWLDKRDERVGAWREYQSAIQAKDVTLQAFTGVKHRREERKEDDLVRKKKQMQGIDTSYKDSWR
;
A
#
# COMPACT_ATOMS: atom_id res chain seq x y z
N ARG A 1 -30.37 -44.26 37.39
CA ARG A 1 -29.72 -43.04 37.94
C ARG A 1 -28.22 -43.16 37.70
N GLY A 2 -27.49 -42.38 36.91
CA GLY A 2 -27.80 -41.20 36.09
C GLY A 2 -26.73 -41.08 34.98
N LYS A 3 -27.04 -41.56 33.77
CA LYS A 3 -26.28 -41.32 32.53
C LYS A 3 -27.15 -40.55 31.52
N LYS A 4 -27.80 -39.50 32.00
CA LYS A 4 -28.53 -38.51 31.21
C LYS A 4 -28.21 -37.18 31.88
N GLU A 5 -27.77 -36.19 31.09
CA GLU A 5 -27.45 -34.80 31.45
C GLU A 5 -25.98 -34.38 31.26
N ALA A 6 -25.46 -34.65 30.07
CA ALA A 6 -24.49 -33.75 29.42
C ALA A 6 -25.00 -33.40 28.00
N ARG A 7 -26.31 -33.17 27.89
CA ARG A 7 -26.88 -32.50 26.72
C ARG A 7 -26.76 -31.01 27.01
N THR A 8 -25.62 -30.42 26.64
CA THR A 8 -25.55 -28.98 26.36
C THR A 8 -26.81 -28.63 25.58
N ALA A 9 -27.61 -27.70 26.11
CA ALA A 9 -28.88 -27.34 25.51
C ALA A 9 -28.63 -26.78 24.11
N MET A 10 -28.63 -27.64 23.08
CA MET A 10 -28.71 -27.23 21.70
C MET A 10 -29.96 -26.35 21.59
N ARG A 11 -29.77 -25.06 21.30
CA ARG A 11 -30.87 -24.15 20.97
C ARG A 11 -31.75 -24.87 19.95
N LYS A 12 -32.99 -25.19 20.33
CA LYS A 12 -33.93 -25.83 19.41
C LYS A 12 -34.13 -24.89 18.24
N PHE A 13 -34.09 -25.43 17.02
CA PHE A 13 -34.46 -24.69 15.83
C PHE A 13 -35.83 -24.07 16.03
N LYS A 14 -35.92 -22.76 15.84
CA LYS A 14 -37.18 -22.03 15.89
C LYS A 14 -37.87 -22.14 14.53
N SER A 15 -38.90 -21.31 14.32
CA SER A 15 -39.52 -21.16 13.01
C SER A 15 -38.48 -20.89 11.92
N SER A 16 -38.77 -21.35 10.70
CA SER A 16 -37.91 -21.13 9.54
C SER A 16 -37.57 -19.64 9.34
N ASP A 17 -38.52 -18.76 9.59
CA ASP A 17 -38.36 -17.32 9.37
C ASP A 17 -37.38 -16.69 10.38
N GLU A 18 -37.43 -17.12 11.65
CA GLU A 18 -36.51 -16.63 12.68
C GLU A 18 -35.07 -17.05 12.40
N GLU A 19 -34.88 -18.26 11.85
CA GLU A 19 -33.55 -18.75 11.49
C GLU A 19 -32.98 -17.99 10.29
N CYS A 20 -33.82 -17.70 9.28
CA CYS A 20 -33.44 -16.84 8.17
C CYS A 20 -33.00 -15.45 8.68
N LEU A 21 -33.78 -14.83 9.57
CA LEU A 21 -33.43 -13.53 10.16
C LEU A 21 -32.14 -13.60 10.98
N ARG A 22 -31.96 -14.64 11.80
CA ARG A 22 -30.72 -14.84 12.57
C ARG A 22 -29.50 -14.87 11.65
N LEU A 23 -29.59 -15.62 10.55
CA LEU A 23 -28.49 -15.81 9.60
C LEU A 23 -28.19 -14.59 8.76
N THR A 24 -29.18 -13.73 8.49
CA THR A 24 -28.99 -12.53 7.65
C THR A 24 -28.69 -11.26 8.44
N CYS A 25 -29.20 -11.14 9.67
CA CYS A 25 -29.03 -9.92 10.47
C CYS A 25 -27.74 -9.89 11.30
N GLN A 26 -27.07 -11.03 11.48
CA GLN A 26 -25.87 -11.14 12.32
C GLN A 26 -24.68 -11.67 11.53
N THR A 27 -23.51 -11.07 11.75
CA THR A 27 -22.23 -11.62 11.30
C THR A 27 -21.72 -12.62 12.32
N PHE A 28 -21.43 -13.84 11.88
CA PHE A 28 -20.89 -14.89 12.74
C PHE A 28 -19.36 -14.97 12.61
N PRO A 29 -18.61 -14.79 13.69
CA PRO A 29 -17.14 -14.94 13.69
C PRO A 29 -16.69 -16.38 13.43
N SER A 30 -17.49 -17.35 13.89
CA SER A 30 -17.17 -18.78 13.84
C SER A 30 -18.20 -19.57 13.02
N PRO A 31 -17.77 -20.45 12.10
CA PRO A 31 -18.64 -21.39 11.40
C PRO A 31 -19.41 -22.34 12.32
N PHE A 32 -18.85 -22.66 13.49
CA PHE A 32 -19.52 -23.50 14.49
C PHE A 32 -20.78 -22.80 15.05
N GLN A 33 -20.71 -21.48 15.24
CA GLN A 33 -21.83 -20.68 15.72
C GLN A 33 -22.95 -20.55 14.66
N VAL A 34 -22.58 -20.50 13.37
CA VAL A 34 -23.55 -20.56 12.26
C VAL A 34 -24.36 -21.85 12.32
N LEU A 35 -23.70 -23.00 12.54
CA LEU A 35 -24.35 -24.30 12.63
C LEU A 35 -24.98 -24.59 14.01
N LEU A 36 -24.83 -23.69 14.98
CA LEU A 36 -25.28 -23.90 16.37
C LEU A 36 -24.64 -25.15 17.01
N LEU A 37 -23.37 -25.40 16.70
CA LEU A 37 -22.58 -26.51 17.24
C LEU A 37 -21.50 -26.01 18.19
N GLY A 38 -21.14 -26.87 19.15
CA GLY A 38 -19.97 -26.66 19.99
C GLY A 38 -18.66 -26.94 19.23
N PRO A 39 -17.52 -26.46 19.75
CA PRO A 39 -16.20 -26.67 19.17
C PRO A 39 -15.76 -28.15 19.12
N GLU A 40 -16.29 -28.95 20.06
CA GLU A 40 -16.02 -30.38 20.17
C GLU A 40 -16.90 -31.23 19.24
N ALA A 41 -17.72 -30.61 18.38
CA ALA A 41 -18.60 -31.33 17.47
C ALA A 41 -17.81 -32.22 16.51
N SER A 42 -18.30 -33.44 16.30
CA SER A 42 -17.74 -34.39 15.33
C SER A 42 -18.14 -34.00 13.90
N GLU A 43 -17.44 -34.56 12.90
CA GLU A 43 -17.83 -34.38 11.49
C GLU A 43 -19.26 -34.82 11.21
N ASP A 44 -19.68 -35.90 11.86
CA ASP A 44 -21.03 -36.42 11.71
C ASP A 44 -22.06 -35.46 12.29
N ASP A 45 -21.76 -34.78 13.39
CA ASP A 45 -22.64 -33.77 13.97
C ASP A 45 -22.74 -32.54 13.07
N ILE A 46 -21.61 -32.10 12.49
CA ILE A 46 -21.56 -31.02 11.50
C ILE A 46 -22.45 -31.36 10.29
N ARG A 47 -22.31 -32.56 9.73
CA ARG A 47 -23.12 -33.03 8.58
C ARG A 47 -24.60 -33.13 8.92
N LYS A 48 -24.94 -33.70 10.08
CA LYS A 48 -26.33 -33.84 10.53
C LYS A 48 -26.98 -32.48 10.72
N GLN A 49 -26.26 -31.54 11.31
CA GLN A 49 -26.77 -30.21 11.62
C GLN A 49 -26.92 -29.34 10.38
N TYR A 50 -25.95 -29.39 9.46
CA TYR A 50 -26.05 -28.79 8.14
C TYR A 50 -27.31 -29.27 7.42
N ARG A 51 -27.54 -30.59 7.34
CA ARG A 51 -28.76 -31.14 6.70
C ARG A 51 -30.05 -30.61 7.31
N LYS A 52 -30.12 -30.50 8.64
CA LYS A 52 -31.30 -29.95 9.33
C LYS A 52 -31.53 -28.47 9.00
N LEU A 53 -30.47 -27.66 9.05
CA LEU A 53 -30.53 -26.24 8.73
C LEU A 53 -30.89 -26.01 7.26
N SER A 54 -30.23 -26.71 6.35
CA SER A 54 -30.49 -26.64 4.91
C SER A 54 -31.94 -26.97 4.57
N LEU A 55 -32.56 -27.96 5.23
CA LEU A 55 -33.96 -28.30 5.01
C LEU A 55 -34.92 -27.24 5.56
N LEU A 56 -34.55 -26.58 6.65
CA LEU A 56 -35.34 -25.54 7.29
C LEU A 56 -35.34 -24.26 6.43
N ILE A 57 -34.17 -23.78 6.01
CA ILE A 57 -34.00 -22.50 5.31
C ILE A 57 -33.95 -22.64 3.78
N HIS A 58 -34.30 -23.81 3.24
CA HIS A 58 -34.22 -24.04 1.79
C HIS A 58 -35.10 -23.02 1.04
N PRO A 59 -34.58 -22.33 0.00
CA PRO A 59 -35.31 -21.27 -0.71
C PRO A 59 -36.62 -21.75 -1.38
N ASP A 60 -36.72 -23.05 -1.68
CA ASP A 60 -37.94 -23.66 -2.23
C ASP A 60 -39.03 -23.92 -1.16
N LYS A 61 -38.62 -24.19 0.09
CA LYS A 61 -39.55 -24.54 1.18
C LYS A 61 -39.90 -23.33 2.06
N CYS A 62 -38.93 -22.43 2.25
CA CYS A 62 -39.08 -21.21 3.02
C CYS A 62 -39.43 -20.05 2.08
N LYS A 63 -40.57 -19.39 2.33
CA LYS A 63 -41.04 -18.24 1.52
C LYS A 63 -40.39 -16.91 1.93
N HIS A 64 -39.43 -16.92 2.85
CA HIS A 64 -38.78 -15.71 3.33
C HIS A 64 -37.87 -15.13 2.23
N PRO A 65 -37.88 -13.81 1.96
CA PRO A 65 -37.09 -13.20 0.89
C PRO A 65 -35.58 -13.46 1.05
N ASN A 66 -35.10 -13.53 2.30
CA ASN A 66 -33.69 -13.73 2.60
C ASN A 66 -33.29 -15.22 2.73
N ALA A 67 -34.16 -16.17 2.42
CA ALA A 67 -33.86 -17.61 2.56
C ALA A 67 -32.62 -18.03 1.74
N GLN A 68 -32.47 -17.46 0.54
CA GLN A 68 -31.32 -17.71 -0.32
C GLN A 68 -29.99 -17.26 0.31
N GLU A 69 -29.98 -16.06 0.89
CA GLU A 69 -28.80 -15.51 1.56
C GLU A 69 -28.45 -16.30 2.83
N ALA A 70 -29.46 -16.62 3.66
CA ALA A 70 -29.30 -17.45 4.83
C ALA A 70 -28.71 -18.84 4.48
N PHE A 71 -29.19 -19.45 3.39
CA PHE A 71 -28.67 -20.72 2.90
C PHE A 71 -27.19 -20.62 2.47
N GLN A 72 -26.79 -19.53 1.80
CA GLN A 72 -25.39 -19.31 1.42
C GLN A 72 -24.48 -19.19 2.64
N VAL A 73 -24.91 -18.50 3.71
CA VAL A 73 -24.16 -18.38 4.96
C VAL A 73 -23.92 -19.76 5.59
N VAL A 74 -24.96 -20.59 5.68
CA VAL A 74 -24.85 -21.96 6.21
C VAL A 74 -23.96 -22.83 5.33
N ASN A 75 -24.07 -22.72 4.01
CA ASN A 75 -23.24 -23.48 3.08
C ASN A 75 -21.75 -23.11 3.20
N LYS A 76 -21.44 -21.81 3.25
CA LYS A 76 -20.07 -21.33 3.47
C LYS A 76 -19.48 -21.82 4.79
N ALA A 77 -20.27 -21.81 5.86
CA ALA A 77 -19.84 -22.35 7.16
C ALA A 77 -19.52 -23.86 7.08
N TYR A 78 -20.37 -24.63 6.40
CA TYR A 78 -20.15 -26.06 6.20
C TYR A 78 -18.89 -26.35 5.37
N GLU A 79 -18.68 -25.63 4.26
CA GLU A 79 -17.48 -25.79 3.41
C GLU A 79 -16.17 -25.51 4.17
N GLN A 80 -16.18 -24.49 5.05
CA GLN A 80 -15.03 -24.19 5.90
C GLN A 80 -14.76 -25.32 6.90
N LEU A 81 -15.81 -25.84 7.54
CA LEU A 81 -15.69 -26.93 8.52
C LEU A 81 -15.43 -28.30 7.89
N GLN A 82 -15.72 -28.46 6.60
CA GLN A 82 -15.40 -29.70 5.89
C GLN A 82 -13.89 -29.94 5.81
N ARG A 83 -13.08 -28.86 5.73
CA ARG A 83 -11.63 -28.94 5.71
C ARG A 83 -11.06 -29.24 7.10
N PRO A 84 -10.28 -30.32 7.29
CA PRO A 84 -9.74 -30.69 8.60
C PRO A 84 -8.80 -29.60 9.16
N GLU A 85 -7.95 -29.02 8.32
CA GLU A 85 -7.03 -27.94 8.71
C GLU A 85 -7.73 -26.73 9.32
N MET A 86 -8.92 -26.38 8.79
CA MET A 86 -9.67 -25.24 9.29
C MET A 86 -10.31 -25.57 10.64
N ARG A 87 -10.83 -26.79 10.81
CA ARG A 87 -11.35 -27.25 12.11
C ARG A 87 -10.30 -27.24 13.20
N GLU A 88 -9.08 -27.68 12.89
CA GLU A 88 -7.97 -27.66 13.83
C GLU A 88 -7.62 -26.22 14.25
N LYS A 89 -7.48 -25.30 13.29
CA LYS A 89 -7.26 -23.87 13.58
C LYS A 89 -8.33 -23.27 14.50
N TYR A 90 -9.61 -23.57 14.24
CA TYR A 90 -10.69 -23.10 15.11
C TYR A 90 -10.60 -23.72 16.50
N ARG A 91 -10.23 -25.00 16.62
CA ARG A 91 -10.03 -25.66 17.92
C ARG A 91 -8.89 -25.02 18.71
N ASP A 92 -7.76 -24.74 18.05
CA ASP A 92 -6.61 -24.08 18.68
C ASP A 92 -6.98 -22.70 19.22
N VAL A 93 -7.71 -21.90 18.43
CA VAL A 93 -8.21 -20.58 18.84
C VAL A 93 -9.14 -20.70 20.04
N ILE A 94 -10.00 -21.73 20.07
CA ILE A 94 -10.94 -21.95 21.16
C ILE A 94 -10.22 -22.41 22.43
N GLU A 95 -9.18 -23.23 22.31
CA GLU A 95 -8.34 -23.61 23.45
C GLU A 95 -7.58 -22.39 24.00
N GLU A 96 -7.06 -21.54 23.12
CA GLU A 96 -6.42 -20.29 23.51
C GLU A 96 -7.41 -19.36 24.22
N ALA A 97 -8.62 -19.22 23.70
CA ALA A 97 -9.69 -18.44 24.31
C ALA A 97 -10.05 -18.97 25.71
N LYS A 98 -10.25 -20.29 25.85
CA LYS A 98 -10.46 -20.96 27.15
C LYS A 98 -9.35 -20.60 28.14
N ARG A 99 -8.09 -20.69 27.70
CA ARG A 99 -6.92 -20.38 28.52
C ARG A 99 -6.90 -18.92 28.97
N ARG A 100 -7.24 -17.98 28.07
CA ARG A 100 -7.30 -16.54 28.38
C ARG A 100 -8.42 -16.22 29.37
N VAL A 101 -9.63 -16.74 29.16
CA VAL A 101 -10.78 -16.54 30.06
C VAL A 101 -10.49 -17.07 31.47
N LEU A 102 -10.03 -18.32 31.59
CA LEU A 102 -9.71 -18.91 32.88
C LEU A 102 -8.62 -18.11 33.64
N LYS A 103 -7.65 -17.56 32.91
CA LYS A 103 -6.60 -16.71 33.49
C LYS A 103 -7.16 -15.37 33.99
N GLU A 104 -8.03 -14.71 33.22
CA GLU A 104 -8.66 -13.46 33.64
C GLU A 104 -9.61 -13.67 34.82
N ASN A 105 -10.44 -14.72 34.78
CA ASN A 105 -11.36 -15.06 35.87
C ASN A 105 -10.58 -15.38 37.16
N ALA A 106 -9.45 -16.09 37.08
CA ALA A 106 -8.59 -16.35 38.22
C ALA A 106 -7.98 -15.08 38.83
N LYS A 107 -7.56 -14.11 37.98
CA LYS A 107 -7.06 -12.82 38.45
C LYS A 107 -8.16 -11.99 39.12
N GLU A 108 -9.34 -11.97 38.52
CA GLU A 108 -10.50 -11.22 39.02
C GLU A 108 -10.98 -11.78 40.36
N ASN A 109 -11.11 -13.10 40.47
CA ASN A 109 -11.42 -13.78 41.73
C ASN A 109 -10.37 -13.49 42.81
N LYS A 110 -9.07 -13.42 42.46
CA LYS A 110 -8.03 -13.02 43.41
C LYS A 110 -8.23 -11.58 43.90
N LYS A 111 -8.56 -10.64 43.01
CA LYS A 111 -8.84 -9.23 43.39
C LYS A 111 -10.05 -9.12 44.30
N ARG A 112 -11.17 -9.79 43.97
CA ARG A 112 -12.40 -9.79 44.78
C ARG A 112 -12.15 -10.28 46.20
N ARG A 113 -11.36 -11.36 46.34
CA ARG A 113 -10.92 -11.89 47.64
C ARG A 113 -10.07 -10.90 48.43
N THR A 114 -9.17 -10.17 47.76
CA THR A 114 -8.34 -9.13 48.41
C THR A 114 -9.16 -7.89 48.81
N GLN A 115 -10.18 -7.55 48.02
CA GLN A 115 -11.02 -6.36 48.24
C GLN A 115 -12.20 -6.63 49.19
N SER A 116 -12.34 -7.84 49.73
CA SER A 116 -13.47 -8.27 50.58
C SER A 116 -14.83 -7.90 49.99
N ILE A 117 -14.96 -8.01 48.67
CA ILE A 117 -16.21 -7.75 47.96
C ILE A 117 -17.07 -9.00 48.07
N ASP A 118 -18.26 -8.89 48.69
CA ASP A 118 -19.26 -9.96 48.79
C ASP A 118 -20.05 -10.08 47.49
N VAL A 119 -19.35 -10.42 46.41
CA VAL A 119 -19.92 -10.72 45.09
C VAL A 119 -19.50 -12.15 44.73
N PRO A 120 -20.41 -12.98 44.18
CA PRO A 120 -20.09 -14.31 43.72
C PRO A 120 -18.82 -14.35 42.85
N LEU A 121 -18.04 -15.42 42.99
CA LEU A 121 -16.82 -15.58 42.21
C LEU A 121 -17.20 -15.85 40.75
N LEU A 122 -16.46 -15.26 39.80
CA LEU A 122 -16.64 -15.62 38.38
C LEU A 122 -16.29 -17.11 38.22
N SER A 123 -17.11 -17.85 37.47
CA SER A 123 -17.03 -19.30 37.11
C SER A 123 -18.00 -20.28 37.79
N GLU A 124 -19.05 -19.85 38.47
CA GLU A 124 -20.01 -20.80 39.08
C GLU A 124 -21.00 -21.43 38.09
N ASP A 125 -21.35 -20.74 36.98
CA ASP A 125 -22.24 -21.29 35.94
C ASP A 125 -21.45 -21.75 34.69
N PRO A 126 -21.55 -23.05 34.31
CA PRO A 126 -20.99 -23.57 33.05
C PRO A 126 -21.46 -22.84 31.79
N GLU A 127 -22.68 -22.31 31.77
CA GLU A 127 -23.22 -21.61 30.59
C GLU A 127 -22.58 -20.22 30.41
N GLU A 128 -22.42 -19.47 31.50
CA GLU A 128 -21.73 -18.17 31.50
C GLU A 128 -20.29 -18.32 31.06
N LEU A 129 -19.57 -19.32 31.60
CA LEU A 129 -18.20 -19.61 31.19
C LEU A 129 -18.12 -19.95 29.69
N GLN A 130 -19.08 -20.72 29.18
CA GLN A 130 -19.12 -21.04 27.75
C GLN A 130 -19.36 -19.79 26.90
N THR A 131 -20.21 -18.86 27.35
CA THR A 131 -20.42 -17.57 26.64
C THR A 131 -19.17 -16.71 26.65
N GLU A 132 -18.49 -16.56 27.79
CA GLU A 132 -17.24 -15.81 27.89
C GLU A 132 -16.13 -16.40 27.00
N ILE A 133 -16.03 -17.73 26.94
CA ILE A 133 -15.11 -18.42 26.03
C ILE A 133 -15.43 -18.04 24.59
N MET A 134 -16.70 -18.08 24.19
CA MET A 134 -17.11 -17.77 22.81
C MET A 134 -16.84 -16.31 22.45
N GLU A 135 -17.14 -15.36 23.34
CA GLU A 135 -16.81 -13.94 23.15
C GLU A 135 -15.29 -13.71 23.04
N MET A 136 -14.50 -14.46 23.82
CA MET A 136 -13.05 -14.40 23.72
C MET A 136 -12.56 -14.99 22.39
N CYS A 137 -13.13 -16.10 21.92
CA CYS A 137 -12.83 -16.66 20.60
C CYS A 137 -13.09 -15.66 19.49
N GLU A 138 -14.24 -14.96 19.56
CA GLU A 138 -14.61 -13.91 18.61
C GLU A 138 -13.56 -12.79 18.56
N LYS A 139 -13.13 -12.29 19.72
CA LYS A 139 -12.07 -11.28 19.81
C LYS A 139 -10.76 -11.77 19.18
N LEU A 140 -10.35 -13.03 19.41
CA LEU A 140 -9.13 -13.59 18.82
C LEU A 140 -9.22 -13.76 17.30
N LEU A 141 -10.38 -14.19 16.81
CA LEU A 141 -10.61 -14.34 15.37
C LEU A 141 -10.61 -12.98 14.67
N GLU A 142 -11.24 -11.97 15.27
CA GLU A 142 -11.23 -10.62 14.73
C GLU A 142 -9.83 -10.00 14.77
N GLU A 143 -9.09 -10.13 15.88
CA GLU A 143 -7.69 -9.69 15.96
C GLU A 143 -6.81 -10.34 14.87
N THR A 144 -7.03 -11.63 14.61
CA THR A 144 -6.32 -12.36 13.55
C THR A 144 -6.71 -11.87 12.15
N ARG A 145 -7.99 -11.55 11.94
CA ARG A 145 -8.50 -11.00 10.69
C ARG A 145 -7.96 -9.60 10.43
N GLU A 146 -8.08 -8.71 11.40
CA GLU A 146 -7.56 -7.34 11.33
C GLU A 146 -6.05 -7.33 11.07
N ARG A 147 -5.30 -8.21 11.74
CA ARG A 147 -3.86 -8.37 11.50
C ARG A 147 -3.55 -8.77 10.06
N ARG A 148 -4.34 -9.67 9.45
CA ARG A 148 -4.20 -10.06 8.05
C ARG A 148 -4.56 -8.92 7.09
N GLU A 149 -5.70 -8.27 7.31
CA GLU A 149 -6.16 -7.14 6.48
C GLU A 149 -5.19 -5.95 6.56
N TYR A 150 -4.63 -5.69 7.73
CA TYR A 150 -3.57 -4.71 7.91
C TYR A 150 -2.30 -5.09 7.14
N ALA A 151 -1.81 -6.32 7.30
CA ALA A 151 -0.62 -6.79 6.57
C ALA A 151 -0.80 -6.73 5.05
N GLU A 152 -1.98 -7.09 4.55
CA GLU A 152 -2.30 -7.01 3.12
C GLU A 152 -2.36 -5.57 2.63
N ARG A 153 -3.00 -4.66 3.38
CA ARG A 153 -3.01 -3.23 3.06
C ARG A 153 -1.60 -2.64 3.00
N THR A 154 -0.75 -2.96 3.98
CA THR A 154 0.65 -2.54 3.98
C THR A 154 1.40 -3.08 2.77
N ARG A 155 1.23 -4.36 2.45
CA ARG A 155 1.86 -4.98 1.28
C ARG A 155 1.42 -4.31 -0.02
N GLN A 156 0.12 -4.10 -0.21
CA GLN A 156 -0.42 -3.45 -1.41
C GLN A 156 0.07 -2.00 -1.53
N ALA A 157 0.17 -1.27 -0.41
CA ALA A 157 0.72 0.08 -0.40
C ALA A 157 2.19 0.09 -0.83
N ASN A 158 3.00 -0.85 -0.33
CA ASN A 158 4.40 -1.00 -0.72
C ASN A 158 4.55 -1.37 -2.21
N GLU A 159 3.78 -2.35 -2.70
CA GLU A 159 3.79 -2.75 -4.12
C GLU A 159 3.38 -1.60 -5.06
N ARG A 160 2.39 -0.79 -4.66
CA ARG A 160 1.98 0.41 -5.41
C ARG A 160 3.10 1.43 -5.46
N TYR A 161 3.74 1.68 -4.31
CA TYR A 161 4.86 2.62 -4.22
C TYR A 161 6.02 2.17 -5.10
N GLU A 162 6.42 0.90 -5.03
CA GLU A 162 7.47 0.32 -5.87
C GLU A 162 7.15 0.47 -7.37
N LYS A 163 5.91 0.18 -7.76
CA LYS A 163 5.45 0.34 -9.15
C LYS A 163 5.54 1.80 -9.61
N GLU A 164 5.14 2.74 -8.77
CA GLU A 164 5.23 4.17 -9.08
C GLU A 164 6.69 4.62 -9.25
N GLN A 165 7.62 4.09 -8.43
CA GLN A 165 9.05 4.37 -8.59
C GLN A 165 9.59 3.81 -9.91
N LEU A 166 9.23 2.58 -10.26
CA LEU A 166 9.62 1.97 -11.53
C LEU A 166 9.06 2.73 -12.74
N GLU A 167 7.81 3.18 -12.67
CA GLU A 167 7.18 3.99 -13.72
C GLU A 167 7.87 5.36 -13.87
N LYS A 168 8.23 6.00 -12.76
CA LYS A 168 9.03 7.23 -12.77
C LYS A 168 10.39 7.01 -13.44
N GLN A 169 11.11 5.97 -13.07
CA GLN A 169 12.39 5.61 -13.69
C GLN A 169 12.23 5.33 -15.19
N ALA A 170 11.21 4.56 -15.58
CA ALA A 170 10.93 4.26 -16.98
C ALA A 170 10.58 5.52 -17.78
N ASN A 171 9.79 6.44 -17.21
CA ASN A 171 9.49 7.72 -17.85
C ASN A 171 10.72 8.61 -17.97
N GLU A 172 11.57 8.68 -16.94
CA GLU A 172 12.85 9.39 -17.02
C GLU A 172 13.77 8.80 -18.10
N GLU A 173 13.83 7.48 -18.21
CA GLU A 173 14.58 6.80 -19.27
C GLU A 173 14.00 7.06 -20.65
N LEU A 174 12.67 7.07 -20.77
CA LEU A 174 11.95 7.38 -22.01
C LEU A 174 12.21 8.83 -22.44
N GLU A 175 12.14 9.78 -21.53
CA GLU A 175 12.47 11.18 -21.80
C GLU A 175 13.94 11.34 -22.21
N LYS A 176 14.88 10.71 -21.50
CA LYS A 176 16.29 10.69 -21.93
C LYS A 176 16.47 10.05 -23.32
N CYS A 177 15.70 9.02 -23.65
CA CYS A 177 15.68 8.43 -24.99
C CYS A 177 15.15 9.41 -26.03
N ARG A 178 14.08 10.15 -25.72
CA ARG A 178 13.50 11.19 -26.59
C ARG A 178 14.49 12.32 -26.83
N GLU A 179 15.09 12.86 -25.77
CA GLU A 179 16.11 13.91 -25.86
C GLU A 179 17.32 13.47 -26.71
N ARG A 180 17.81 12.25 -26.50
CA ARG A 180 18.89 11.68 -27.34
C ARG A 180 18.48 11.61 -28.80
N LYS A 181 17.26 11.18 -29.09
CA LYS A 181 16.75 11.12 -30.46
C LYS A 181 16.65 12.51 -31.07
N GLU A 182 16.05 13.48 -30.38
CA GLU A 182 15.96 14.86 -30.85
C GLU A 182 17.35 15.50 -31.07
N TRP A 183 18.31 15.21 -30.20
CA TRP A 183 19.69 15.66 -30.35
C TRP A 183 20.33 15.06 -31.61
N LEU A 184 20.07 13.78 -31.91
CA LEU A 184 20.53 13.11 -33.13
C LEU A 184 19.85 13.67 -34.38
N ASP A 185 18.55 13.90 -34.34
CA ASP A 185 17.79 14.45 -35.48
C ASP A 185 18.29 15.85 -35.84
N LYS A 186 18.54 16.71 -34.84
CA LYS A 186 19.13 18.05 -35.03
C LYS A 186 20.63 18.02 -35.35
N ARG A 187 21.28 16.85 -35.45
CA ARG A 187 22.73 16.74 -35.67
C ARG A 187 23.13 17.34 -37.01
N ASP A 188 22.43 16.98 -38.08
CA ASP A 188 22.80 17.40 -39.43
C ASP A 188 22.57 18.90 -39.62
N GLU A 189 21.56 19.48 -38.96
CA GLU A 189 21.36 20.95 -38.86
C GLU A 189 22.54 21.62 -38.15
N ARG A 190 22.96 21.11 -36.98
CA ARG A 190 24.12 21.65 -36.24
C ARG A 190 25.42 21.54 -37.04
N VAL A 191 25.65 20.39 -37.69
CA VAL A 191 26.82 20.18 -38.56
C VAL A 191 26.77 21.09 -39.78
N GLY A 192 25.60 21.28 -40.38
CA GLY A 192 25.36 22.23 -41.47
C GLY A 192 25.71 23.66 -41.08
N ALA A 193 25.14 24.16 -39.98
CA ALA A 193 25.44 25.49 -39.45
C ALA A 193 26.93 25.68 -39.12
N TRP A 194 27.60 24.66 -38.59
CA TRP A 194 29.05 24.71 -38.33
C TRP A 194 29.88 24.76 -39.63
N ARG A 195 29.49 23.99 -40.66
CA ARG A 195 30.13 24.03 -41.98
C ARG A 195 29.96 25.39 -42.66
N GLU A 196 28.78 25.99 -42.56
CA GLU A 196 28.52 27.35 -43.06
C GLU A 196 29.38 28.39 -42.33
N TYR A 197 29.46 28.31 -41.00
CA TYR A 197 30.31 29.17 -40.20
C TYR A 197 31.80 29.04 -40.59
N GLN A 198 32.29 27.81 -40.76
CA GLN A 198 33.66 27.54 -41.23
C GLN A 198 33.90 28.11 -42.63
N SER A 199 32.96 27.91 -43.55
CA SER A 199 33.05 28.45 -44.92
C SER A 199 33.05 29.98 -44.91
N ALA A 200 32.27 30.61 -44.04
CA ALA A 200 32.24 32.06 -43.87
C ALA A 200 33.55 32.61 -43.29
N ILE A 201 34.22 31.89 -42.38
CA ILE A 201 35.57 32.25 -41.91
C ILE A 201 36.57 32.16 -43.08
N GLN A 202 36.58 31.03 -43.80
CA GLN A 202 37.49 30.87 -44.95
C GLN A 202 37.25 31.94 -46.02
N ALA A 203 36.00 32.30 -46.31
CA ALA A 203 35.67 33.39 -47.22
C ALA A 203 36.21 34.75 -46.71
N LYS A 204 36.10 35.02 -45.41
CA LYS A 204 36.67 36.24 -44.80
C LYS A 204 38.19 36.25 -44.86
N ASP A 205 38.86 35.13 -44.61
CA ASP A 205 40.32 35.00 -44.74
C ASP A 205 40.79 35.18 -46.19
N VAL A 206 40.05 34.63 -47.16
CA VAL A 206 40.30 34.85 -48.60
C VAL A 206 40.09 36.33 -48.97
N THR A 207 39.06 36.99 -48.43
CA THR A 207 38.87 38.44 -48.66
C THR A 207 39.96 39.30 -48.00
N LEU A 208 40.47 38.91 -46.83
CA LEU A 208 41.60 39.58 -46.19
C LEU A 208 42.88 39.40 -47.00
N GLN A 209 43.15 38.20 -47.52
CA GLN A 209 44.27 37.95 -48.45
C GLN A 209 44.12 38.68 -49.79
N ALA A 210 42.91 38.89 -50.29
CA ALA A 210 42.67 39.71 -51.47
C ALA A 210 42.96 41.21 -51.21
N PHE A 211 42.84 41.67 -49.96
CA PHE A 211 43.12 43.05 -49.55
C PHE A 211 44.59 43.30 -49.21
N THR A 212 45.38 42.28 -48.87
CA THR A 212 46.83 42.41 -48.60
C THR A 212 47.68 42.67 -49.84
N GLY A 213 47.10 42.66 -51.05
CA GLY A 213 47.74 43.05 -52.31
C GLY A 213 47.85 44.57 -52.53
N VAL A 214 47.22 45.40 -51.71
CA VAL A 214 47.38 46.86 -51.78
C VAL A 214 48.72 47.24 -51.15
N LYS A 215 49.71 47.57 -52.01
CA LYS A 215 50.97 48.16 -51.55
C LYS A 215 50.66 49.48 -50.84
N HIS A 216 50.65 49.48 -49.51
CA HIS A 216 50.71 50.71 -48.74
C HIS A 216 52.01 51.43 -49.12
N ARG A 217 51.91 52.45 -50.00
CA ARG A 217 52.99 53.43 -50.17
C ARG A 217 53.09 54.14 -48.82
N ARG A 218 54.10 53.80 -48.04
CA ARG A 218 54.43 54.51 -46.80
C ARG A 218 54.75 55.94 -47.21
N GLU A 219 53.83 56.88 -46.95
CA GLU A 219 54.14 58.30 -47.10
C GLU A 219 55.36 58.59 -46.22
N GLU A 220 56.41 59.14 -46.83
CA GLU A 220 57.57 59.59 -46.09
C GLU A 220 57.08 60.65 -45.09
N ARG A 221 57.34 60.41 -43.81
CA ARG A 221 56.96 61.35 -42.76
C ARG A 221 57.64 62.66 -43.06
N LYS A 222 56.86 63.74 -43.15
CA LYS A 222 57.39 65.09 -43.37
C LYS A 222 58.39 65.40 -42.27
N GLU A 223 59.42 66.16 -42.61
CA GLU A 223 60.57 66.44 -41.74
C GLU A 223 60.12 67.01 -40.37
N ASP A 224 59.03 67.77 -40.37
CA ASP A 224 58.36 68.32 -39.19
C ASP A 224 57.90 67.25 -38.18
N ASP A 225 57.40 66.10 -38.65
CA ASP A 225 56.95 65.00 -37.78
C ASP A 225 58.13 64.28 -37.12
N LEU A 226 59.28 64.22 -37.78
CA LEU A 226 60.51 63.67 -37.23
C LEU A 226 61.10 64.58 -36.17
N VAL A 227 61.08 65.90 -36.40
CA VAL A 227 61.51 66.90 -35.41
C VAL A 227 60.61 66.86 -34.19
N ARG A 228 59.29 66.76 -34.36
CA ARG A 228 58.33 66.65 -33.26
C ARG A 228 58.55 65.38 -32.43
N LYS A 229 58.73 64.24 -33.09
CA LYS A 229 59.07 62.97 -32.41
C LYS A 229 60.41 63.04 -31.68
N LYS A 230 61.42 63.71 -32.24
CA LYS A 230 62.74 63.87 -31.60
C LYS A 230 62.66 64.75 -30.35
N LYS A 231 61.90 65.86 -30.40
CA LYS A 231 61.62 66.70 -29.22
C LYS A 231 60.85 65.93 -28.14
N GLN A 232 59.87 65.11 -28.54
CA GLN A 232 59.10 64.26 -27.63
C GLN A 232 59.97 63.18 -26.97
N MET A 233 60.88 62.55 -27.72
CA MET A 233 61.83 61.55 -27.20
C MET A 233 62.89 62.14 -26.28
N GLN A 234 63.29 63.40 -26.49
CA GLN A 234 64.27 64.10 -25.66
C GLN A 234 63.63 64.79 -24.44
N GLY A 235 62.31 64.73 -24.27
CA GLY A 235 61.58 65.35 -23.17
C GLY A 235 61.50 66.88 -23.22
N ILE A 236 61.85 67.49 -24.36
CA ILE A 236 61.89 68.96 -24.56
C ILE A 236 60.64 69.43 -25.33
N ASP A 237 59.62 68.57 -25.48
CA ASP A 237 58.38 68.94 -26.14
C ASP A 237 57.55 69.90 -25.26
N THR A 238 57.69 71.19 -25.53
CA THR A 238 56.92 72.25 -24.86
C THR A 238 55.64 72.62 -25.60
N SER A 239 55.22 71.85 -26.63
CA SER A 239 54.05 72.21 -27.46
C SER A 239 52.74 72.31 -26.67
N TYR A 240 52.63 71.65 -25.50
CA TYR A 240 51.50 71.83 -24.59
C TYR A 240 51.41 73.24 -23.97
N LYS A 241 52.52 73.97 -23.86
CA LYS A 241 52.55 75.34 -23.31
C LYS A 241 52.01 76.39 -24.29
N ASP A 242 52.03 76.10 -25.59
CA ASP A 242 51.49 77.00 -26.62
C ASP A 242 49.96 76.96 -26.68
N SER A 243 49.33 75.92 -26.13
CA SER A 243 47.86 75.79 -26.04
C SER A 243 47.21 76.46 -24.81
N TRP A 244 47.98 77.17 -23.99
CA TRP A 244 47.52 77.81 -22.74
C TRP A 244 47.65 79.35 -22.73
N ARG A 245 47.80 79.99 -23.90
CA ARG A 245 47.63 81.44 -24.07
C ARG A 245 46.46 81.76 -24.97
#